data_AF-A0A1J8PL48-F1
#
_entry.id   AF-A0A1J8PL48-F1
#
_cell.length_a   1.000
_cell.length_b   1.000
_cell.length_c   1.000
_cell.angle_alpha   90.00
_cell.angle_beta   90.00
_cell.angle_gamma   90.00
#
_symmetry.space_group_name_H-M   'P 1'
#
loop_
_entity.id
_entity.type
_entity.pdbx_description
1 polymer ?
#
loop_
_entity_poly.entity_id
_entity_poly.type
_entity_poly.pdbx_seq_one_letter_code
_entity_poly.pdbx_strand_id
1 'polypeptide(L)' 'MPLGFGWGRRICVGRHLADAAVWIAITSFLATFSVHKALDEDGKEIPVIPKFSTGVAVYADFLLSIL' A
#
# COMPACT_ATOMS: atom_id res chain seq x y z
N MET A 1 9.12 9.71 4.08
CA MET A 1 9.75 9.34 2.78
C MET A 1 10.21 10.59 2.03
N PRO A 2 11.52 10.88 1.83
CA PRO A 2 11.96 12.22 1.41
C PRO A 2 11.66 12.54 -0.07
N LEU A 3 11.85 11.59 -0.98
CA LEU A 3 11.72 11.84 -2.43
C LEU A 3 10.28 11.74 -2.96
N GLY A 4 9.39 11.00 -2.28
CA GLY A 4 8.00 10.82 -2.72
C GLY A 4 7.14 12.09 -2.67
N PHE A 5 7.58 13.11 -1.93
CA PHE A 5 6.86 14.37 -1.73
C PHE A 5 7.45 15.57 -2.48
N GLY A 6 8.42 15.32 -3.37
CA GLY A 6 9.13 16.37 -4.10
C GLY A 6 10.25 17.04 -3.29
N TRP A 7 10.76 18.17 -3.78
CA TRP A 7 11.90 18.89 -3.19
C TRP A 7 11.77 20.42 -3.29
N GLY A 8 12.54 21.11 -2.45
CA GLY A 8 12.69 22.57 -2.51
C GLY A 8 11.45 23.32 -2.03
N ARG A 9 11.21 24.51 -2.59
CA ARG A 9 10.13 25.43 -2.17
C ARG A 9 8.70 24.91 -2.43
N ARG A 10 8.54 23.87 -3.26
CA ARG A 10 7.24 23.25 -3.59
C ARG A 10 7.11 21.83 -3.05
N ILE A 11 7.92 21.46 -2.05
CA ILE A 11 7.76 20.19 -1.36
C ILE A 11 6.35 20.08 -0.76
N CYS A 12 5.76 18.88 -0.79
CA CYS A 12 4.41 18.67 -0.25
C CYS A 12 4.33 19.13 1.21
N VAL A 13 3.54 20.17 1.46
CA VAL A 13 3.31 20.71 2.82
C VAL A 13 2.60 19.70 3.71
N GLY A 14 1.83 18.78 3.12
CA GLY A 14 1.13 17.69 3.81
C GLY A 14 2.00 16.47 4.14
N ARG A 15 3.29 16.44 3.80
CA ARG A 15 4.16 15.25 3.95
C ARG A 15 4.17 14.65 5.36
N HIS A 16 4.11 15.49 6.40
CA HIS A 16 4.16 15.04 7.78
C HIS A 16 2.84 14.38 8.20
N LEU A 17 1.72 14.98 7.79
CA LEU A 17 0.40 14.38 7.99
C LEU A 17 0.26 13.08 7.21
N ALA A 18 0.72 13.05 5.95
CA ALA A 18 0.67 11.87 5.10
C ALA A 18 1.53 10.73 5.67
N ASP A 19 2.78 10.99 6.07
CA ASP A 19 3.65 9.99 6.69
C ASP A 19 3.00 9.41 7.97
N ALA A 20 2.43 10.26 8.83
CA ALA A 20 1.74 9.80 10.04
C ALA A 20 0.46 9.00 9.74
N ALA A 21 -0.37 9.48 8.80
CA ALA A 21 -1.63 8.82 8.44
C ALA A 21 -1.39 7.44 7.82
N VAL A 22 -0.41 7.32 6.91
CA VAL A 22 -0.04 6.03 6.31
C VAL A 22 0.48 5.07 7.37
N TRP A 23 1.31 5.55 8.31
CA TRP A 23 1.80 4.73 9.41
C TRP A 23 0.65 4.19 10.27
N ILE A 24 -0.24 5.07 10.71
CA ILE A 24 -1.41 4.70 11.53
C ILE A 24 -2.27 3.68 10.78
N ALA A 25 -2.53 3.89 9.49
CA ALA A 25 -3.33 2.96 8.69
C ALA A 25 -2.69 1.56 8.60
N ILE A 26 -1.39 1.49 8.31
CA ILE A 26 -0.65 0.22 8.22
C ILE A 26 -0.68 -0.50 9.58
N THR A 27 -0.34 0.18 10.66
CA THR A 27 -0.28 -0.45 11.98
C THR A 27 -1.64 -0.88 12.48
N SER A 28 -2.69 -0.08 12.23
CA SER A 28 -4.06 -0.42 12.61
C SER A 28 -4.54 -1.65 11.85
N PHE A 29 -4.26 -1.71 10.55
CA PHE A 29 -4.62 -2.85 9.70
C PHE A 29 -3.92 -4.14 10.14
N LEU A 30 -2.61 -4.07 10.42
CA LEU A 30 -1.84 -5.24 10.90
C LEU A 30 -2.17 -5.64 12.35
N ALA A 31 -2.71 -4.73 13.16
CA ALA A 31 -3.15 -5.05 14.51
C ALA A 31 -4.48 -5.86 14.51
N THR A 32 -5.30 -5.71 13.48
CA THR A 32 -6.63 -6.36 13.41
C THR A 32 -6.71 -7.51 12.41
N PHE A 33 -5.84 -7.53 11.39
CA PHE A 33 -5.87 -8.51 10.32
C PHE A 33 -4.52 -9.20 10.13
N SER A 34 -4.55 -10.47 9.71
CA SER A 34 -3.35 -11.19 9.27
C SER A 34 -3.32 -11.24 7.74
N VAL A 35 -2.21 -10.82 7.16
CA VAL A 35 -2.06 -10.73 5.70
C VAL A 35 -1.26 -11.92 5.19
N HIS A 36 -1.87 -12.71 4.31
CA HIS A 36 -1.26 -13.85 3.65
C HIS A 36 -1.44 -13.77 2.14
N LYS A 37 -0.56 -14.42 1.38
CA LYS A 37 -0.78 -14.59 -0.06
C LYS A 37 -2.01 -15.47 -0.28
N ALA A 38 -2.78 -15.15 -1.32
CA ALA A 38 -3.86 -16.01 -1.76
C ALA A 38 -3.30 -17.39 -2.15
N LEU A 39 -4.07 -18.43 -1.86
CA LEU A 39 -3.76 -19.80 -2.25
C LEU A 39 -4.64 -20.18 -3.44
N ASP A 40 -4.07 -20.93 -4.38
CA ASP A 40 -4.81 -21.57 -5.47
C ASP A 40 -5.54 -22.84 -4.97
N GLU A 41 -6.34 -23.47 -5.82
CA GLU A 41 -7.11 -24.70 -5.52
C GLU A 41 -6.21 -25.85 -5.00
N ASP A 42 -4.94 -25.88 -5.41
CA ASP A 42 -3.93 -26.85 -4.97
C ASP A 42 -3.19 -26.44 -3.68
N GLY A 43 -3.62 -25.37 -2.99
CA GLY A 43 -3.00 -24.86 -1.77
C GLY A 43 -1.64 -24.18 -1.97
N LYS A 44 -1.28 -23.81 -3.20
CA LYS A 44 -0.02 -23.12 -3.53
C LYS A 44 -0.21 -21.61 -3.53
N GLU A 45 0.81 -20.88 -3.08
CA GLU A 45 0.80 -19.42 -3.09
C GLU A 45 0.68 -18.86 -4.51
N ILE A 46 -0.29 -17.99 -4.72
CA ILE A 46 -0.45 -17.25 -5.97
C ILE A 46 0.58 -16.10 -5.98
N PRO A 47 1.40 -15.97 -7.04
CA PRO A 47 2.34 -14.87 -7.14
C PRO A 47 1.59 -13.53 -7.28
N VAL A 48 1.97 -12.55 -6.46
CA VAL A 48 1.39 -11.20 -6.53
C VAL A 48 2.03 -10.46 -7.71
N ILE A 49 1.28 -10.32 -8.80
CA ILE A 49 1.69 -9.52 -9.96
C ILE A 49 1.04 -8.15 -9.83
N PRO A 50 1.80 -7.09 -9.49
CA PRO A 50 1.22 -5.79 -9.23
C PRO A 50 0.66 -5.20 -10.53
N LYS A 51 -0.63 -4.87 -10.52
CA LYS A 51 -1.29 -4.12 -11.59
C LYS A 51 -1.58 -2.73 -11.08
N PHE A 52 -1.06 -1.72 -11.77
CA PHE A 52 -1.20 -0.33 -11.38
C PHE A 52 -2.15 0.39 -12.32
N SER A 53 -3.05 1.18 -11.75
CA SER A 53 -3.86 2.11 -12.53
C SER A 53 -2.98 3.20 -13.16
N THR A 54 -3.37 3.67 -14.33
CA THR A 54 -2.74 4.83 -14.98
C THR A 54 -3.48 6.12 -14.64
N GLY A 55 -2.77 7.21 -14.39
CA GLY A 55 -3.37 8.53 -14.18
C GLY A 55 -2.64 9.37 -13.13
N VAL A 56 -3.30 10.43 -12.65
CA VAL A 56 -2.79 11.31 -11.59
C VAL A 56 -2.71 10.59 -10.24
N ALA A 57 -3.60 9.62 -10.01
CA ALA A 57 -3.55 8.70 -8.88
C ALA A 57 -3.25 7.29 -9.39
N VAL A 58 -2.35 6.62 -8.68
CA VAL A 58 -1.97 5.22 -8.93
C VAL A 58 -2.45 4.40 -7.76
N TYR A 59 -3.35 3.46 -8.01
CA TYR A 59 -3.72 2.42 -7.06
C TYR A 59 -3.30 1.07 -7.60
N ALA A 60 -3.06 0.12 -6.68
CA ALA A 60 -2.71 -1.24 -7.02
C ALA A 60 -3.92 -2.14 -6.84
N ASP A 61 -4.24 -2.93 -7.86
CA ASP A 61 -5.22 -4.02 -7.75
C ASP A 61 -4.50 -5.25 -7.19
N PHE A 62 -4.83 -5.63 -5.95
CA PHE A 62 -4.34 -6.84 -5.30
C PHE A 62 -5.48 -7.84 -5.09
N LEU A 63 -5.29 -9.08 -5.57
CA LEU A 63 -6.05 -10.23 -5.10
C LEU A 63 -5.41 -10.69 -3.79
N LEU A 64 -5.86 -10.12 -2.68
CA LEU A 64 -5.48 -10.53 -1.33
C LEU A 64 -6.67 -11.23 -0.67
N SER A 65 -6.42 -12.40 -0.10
CA SER A 65 -7.32 -13.02 0.87
C SER A 65 -7.02 -12.41 2.25
N ILE A 66 -7.92 -11.55 2.73
CA ILE A 66 -7.92 -11.07 4.11
C ILE A 66 -8.68 -12.12 4.94
N LEU A 67 -8.03 -12.68 5.96
CA LEU A 67 -8.60 -13.66 6.88
C LEU A 67 -8.90 -13.02 8.23
#